data_AF-A0A2G2ZUL0-F1
#
_entry.id   AF-A0A2G2ZUL0-F1
#
_cell.length_a   1.000
_cell.length_b   1.000
_cell.length_c   1.000
_cell.angle_alpha   90.00
_cell.angle_beta   90.00
_cell.angle_gamma   90.00
#
_symmetry.space_group_name_H-M   'P 1'
#
loop_
_entity.id
_entity.type
_entity.pdbx_description
1 polymer ?
#
loop_
_entity_poly.entity_id
_entity_poly.type
_entity_poly.pdbx_seq_one_letter_code
_entity_poly.pdbx_strand_id
1 'polypeptide(L)'
;MLNIRKRNLGWQQLRRLLSTAIPQRIEDEGDWFYSSEWWAPTSAGDTVFRSISDDGNGVVSVVACPSSRPENCYWARTENWLQKRYEKIYPPREHEGNFRILGYQWRNLHFNDETRQSTVKIMAAYRDSHPGFIFLMQQAECLAVPYVKSMVSAGLATIASCKFDLESAVYGRKPMKILCIGHGGGSIPLFLASKIQGAEVHIAEIDPVVISASVQAMGFPSYSIMTPNGSRAYSTPDPIEEVLWKGIHERIQLHKSDAEKFLLENKNLYDLVFIDAYDGEDIFPHALWDTDSPFLNALADQLHPEHGTIVVNLHSDVDFRDADFNPPGSHLLPMGKYISKVCRSYKEVLLGSNKSSYNGLAYVVSVPWVCNTSLVVCRGLGKSSRDMVMKTIMSRARVVENILDLPFSCMQYLKRGFTLVN
;
A
#
# COMPACT_ATOMS: atom_id res chain seq x y z
N MET A 1 -29.20 2.30 4.75
CA MET A 1 -29.93 3.41 4.09
C MET A 1 -30.20 4.51 5.11
N LEU A 2 -29.51 5.65 5.03
CA LEU A 2 -29.96 6.93 5.61
C LEU A 2 -29.17 8.08 4.97
N ASN A 3 -29.92 9.07 4.50
CA ASN A 3 -29.54 10.21 3.67
C ASN A 3 -28.81 11.28 4.50
N ILE A 4 -27.49 11.39 4.43
CA ILE A 4 -26.76 12.54 5.00
C ILE A 4 -26.56 13.59 3.89
N ARG A 5 -27.56 14.46 3.72
CA ARG A 5 -27.49 15.60 2.81
C ARG A 5 -26.64 16.74 3.39
N LYS A 6 -25.62 17.14 2.63
CA LYS A 6 -25.24 18.54 2.30
C LYS A 6 -25.11 19.59 3.42
N ARG A 7 -24.41 19.31 4.53
CA ARG A 7 -24.04 20.39 5.50
C ARG A 7 -22.56 20.57 5.86
N ASN A 8 -21.65 19.69 5.42
CA ASN A 8 -20.23 19.77 5.82
C ASN A 8 -19.25 20.32 4.78
N LEU A 9 -19.71 20.71 3.57
CA LEU A 9 -18.81 21.23 2.52
C LEU A 9 -18.21 22.62 2.82
N GLY A 10 -18.87 23.46 3.64
CA GLY A 10 -18.40 24.83 3.91
C GLY A 10 -17.21 24.92 4.88
N TRP A 11 -17.07 23.99 5.81
CA TRP A 11 -16.05 24.07 6.86
C TRP A 11 -14.66 23.60 6.43
N GLN A 12 -14.57 22.76 5.38
CA GLN A 12 -13.28 22.31 4.85
C GLN A 12 -12.63 23.33 3.90
N GLN A 13 -13.42 24.14 3.17
CA GLN A 13 -12.91 25.25 2.36
C GLN A 13 -12.27 26.35 3.22
N LEU A 14 -12.82 26.63 4.41
CA LEU A 14 -12.28 27.62 5.35
C LEU A 14 -10.90 27.23 5.92
N ARG A 15 -10.58 25.93 6.07
CA ARG A 15 -9.24 25.48 6.49
C ARG A 15 -8.17 25.70 5.43
N ARG A 16 -8.53 25.71 4.14
CA ARG A 16 -7.57 26.02 3.05
C ARG A 16 -7.24 27.50 2.96
N LEU A 17 -8.15 28.39 3.38
CA LEU A 17 -7.98 29.85 3.24
C LEU A 17 -7.16 30.50 4.36
N LEU A 18 -6.86 29.79 5.45
CA LEU A 18 -6.16 30.35 6.63
C LEU A 18 -4.72 29.86 6.80
N SER A 19 -4.14 29.16 5.83
CA SER A 19 -2.74 28.73 5.85
C SER A 19 -1.98 29.39 4.70
N THR A 20 -1.48 30.59 4.92
CA THR A 20 -0.73 31.41 3.96
C THR A 20 0.72 30.96 3.73
N ALA A 21 1.05 29.69 3.98
CA ALA A 21 2.38 29.14 3.74
C ALA A 21 2.35 27.62 3.52
N ILE A 22 1.82 27.17 2.38
CA ILE A 22 2.05 25.80 1.89
C ILE A 22 2.46 25.93 0.41
N PRO A 23 3.67 25.48 0.01
CA PRO A 23 4.03 25.37 -1.41
C PRO A 23 2.94 24.61 -2.16
N GLN A 24 2.70 24.91 -3.44
CA GLN A 24 1.74 24.19 -4.28
C GLN A 24 1.91 22.67 -4.10
N ARG A 25 1.08 22.06 -3.25
CA ARG A 25 1.13 20.62 -3.00
C ARG A 25 0.63 19.93 -4.26
N ILE A 26 1.34 18.88 -4.68
CA ILE A 26 0.86 17.92 -5.65
C ILE A 26 -0.54 17.48 -5.20
N GLU A 27 -1.48 17.48 -6.13
CA GLU A 27 -2.84 17.06 -5.83
C GLU A 27 -2.85 15.56 -5.48
N ASP A 28 -3.36 15.23 -4.29
CA ASP A 28 -3.58 13.85 -3.86
C ASP A 28 -4.82 13.30 -4.54
N GLU A 29 -4.65 12.74 -5.73
CA GLU A 29 -5.75 12.08 -6.47
C GLU A 29 -6.30 10.85 -5.73
N GLY A 30 -5.54 10.30 -4.77
CA GLY A 30 -5.98 9.23 -3.87
C GLY A 30 -6.60 9.72 -2.57
N ASP A 31 -6.86 11.03 -2.40
CA ASP A 31 -7.46 11.56 -1.19
C ASP A 31 -8.87 10.94 -0.97
N TRP A 32 -9.21 10.66 0.28
CA TRP A 32 -10.51 10.10 0.65
C TRP A 32 -11.69 10.97 0.21
N PHE A 33 -11.46 12.24 -0.07
CA PHE A 33 -12.41 13.13 -0.74
C PHE A 33 -13.00 12.52 -2.03
N TYR A 34 -12.20 11.78 -2.80
CA TYR A 34 -12.62 11.12 -4.04
C TYR A 34 -13.30 9.76 -3.82
N SER A 35 -13.49 9.32 -2.56
CA SER A 35 -14.11 8.03 -2.23
C SER A 35 -15.49 7.83 -2.85
N SER A 36 -16.27 8.89 -3.10
CA SER A 36 -17.58 8.74 -3.74
C SER A 36 -17.54 8.15 -5.14
N GLU A 37 -16.40 8.21 -5.83
CA GLU A 37 -16.22 7.65 -7.18
C GLU A 37 -16.09 6.11 -7.17
N TRP A 38 -15.72 5.50 -6.04
CA TRP A 38 -15.34 4.08 -5.99
C TRP A 38 -15.81 3.33 -4.73
N TRP A 39 -16.10 4.03 -3.63
CA TRP A 39 -16.56 3.47 -2.37
C TRP A 39 -18.09 3.29 -2.32
N ALA A 40 -18.83 4.13 -3.05
CA ALA A 40 -20.29 4.13 -3.08
C ALA A 40 -20.87 2.81 -3.64
N PRO A 41 -22.16 2.49 -3.38
CA PRO A 41 -22.75 1.19 -3.71
C PRO A 41 -22.55 0.81 -5.18
N THR A 42 -22.31 -0.49 -5.40
CA THR A 42 -21.88 -1.19 -6.62
C THR A 42 -22.69 -0.94 -7.90
N SER A 43 -23.79 -0.16 -7.86
CA SER A 43 -24.66 0.05 -9.03
C SER A 43 -24.12 1.02 -10.09
N ALA A 44 -22.89 1.52 -9.96
CA ALA A 44 -22.29 2.50 -10.88
C ALA A 44 -21.05 1.99 -11.64
N GLY A 45 -20.58 0.76 -11.39
CA GLY A 45 -19.35 0.24 -12.00
C GLY A 45 -19.56 -1.02 -12.80
N ASP A 46 -18.65 -1.27 -13.74
CA ASP A 46 -18.67 -2.44 -14.63
C ASP A 46 -17.69 -3.52 -14.13
N THR A 47 -18.13 -4.77 -14.04
CA THR A 47 -17.23 -5.88 -13.70
C THR A 47 -16.30 -6.17 -14.89
N VAL A 48 -15.00 -5.94 -14.71
CA VAL A 48 -13.96 -6.11 -15.75
C VAL A 48 -13.12 -7.36 -15.54
N PHE A 49 -13.26 -8.03 -14.39
CA PHE A 49 -12.65 -9.32 -14.10
C PHE A 49 -13.55 -10.07 -13.11
N ARG A 50 -13.69 -11.37 -13.31
CA ARG A 50 -14.35 -12.27 -12.37
C ARG A 50 -13.82 -13.68 -12.53
N SER A 51 -13.41 -14.30 -11.45
CA SER A 51 -13.00 -15.70 -11.43
C SER A 51 -13.24 -16.31 -10.05
N ILE A 52 -13.26 -17.64 -9.98
CA ILE A 52 -13.40 -18.39 -8.74
C ILE A 52 -12.00 -18.80 -8.27
N SER A 53 -11.71 -18.55 -7.00
CA SER A 53 -10.48 -18.94 -6.33
C SER A 53 -10.64 -20.28 -5.64
N ASP A 54 -9.66 -21.16 -5.86
CA ASP A 54 -9.53 -22.43 -5.15
C ASP A 54 -8.67 -22.31 -3.88
N ASP A 55 -8.15 -21.10 -3.58
CA ASP A 55 -7.20 -20.82 -2.49
C ASP A 55 -7.86 -20.03 -1.33
N GLY A 56 -9.20 -20.09 -1.22
CA GLY A 56 -9.94 -19.65 -0.03
C GLY A 56 -10.60 -18.27 -0.10
N ASN A 57 -10.40 -17.50 -1.17
CA ASN A 57 -11.02 -16.17 -1.33
C ASN A 57 -12.39 -16.21 -2.05
N GLY A 58 -12.88 -17.39 -2.40
CA GLY A 58 -14.17 -17.58 -3.06
C GLY A 58 -14.23 -16.89 -4.42
N VAL A 59 -15.17 -15.98 -4.65
CA VAL A 59 -15.26 -15.25 -5.93
C VAL A 59 -14.41 -13.99 -5.90
N VAL A 60 -13.39 -13.91 -6.76
CA VAL A 60 -12.58 -12.72 -6.93
C VAL A 60 -13.12 -11.90 -8.11
N SER A 61 -13.51 -10.65 -7.87
CA SER A 61 -14.03 -9.76 -8.90
C SER A 61 -13.37 -8.38 -8.87
N VAL A 62 -13.26 -7.74 -10.04
CA VAL A 62 -12.79 -6.34 -10.16
C VAL A 62 -13.85 -5.49 -10.81
N VAL A 63 -14.26 -4.44 -10.12
CA VAL A 63 -15.23 -3.44 -10.61
C VAL A 63 -14.50 -2.18 -11.05
N ALA A 64 -14.82 -1.73 -12.25
CA ALA A 64 -14.33 -0.51 -12.88
C ALA A 64 -15.28 0.66 -12.61
N CYS A 65 -14.76 1.76 -12.07
CA CYS A 65 -15.49 3.03 -11.97
C CYS A 65 -14.70 4.15 -12.67
N PRO A 66 -15.34 5.10 -13.36
CA PRO A 66 -14.63 6.27 -13.90
C PRO A 66 -13.93 7.07 -12.80
N SER A 67 -12.74 7.61 -13.09
CA SER A 67 -12.08 8.59 -12.24
C SER A 67 -12.20 9.99 -12.84
N SER A 68 -12.50 11.00 -12.01
CA SER A 68 -12.60 12.39 -12.47
C SER A 68 -11.24 13.06 -12.71
N ARG A 69 -10.15 12.42 -12.28
CA ARG A 69 -8.78 12.96 -12.33
C ARG A 69 -7.84 12.05 -13.14
N PRO A 70 -6.78 12.60 -13.74
CA PRO A 70 -6.64 14.01 -14.08
C PRO A 70 -7.70 14.43 -15.11
N GLU A 71 -8.01 15.73 -15.16
CA GLU A 71 -8.93 16.27 -16.16
C GLU A 71 -8.38 16.08 -17.58
N ASN A 72 -9.29 15.95 -18.56
CA ASN A 72 -8.93 15.66 -19.96
C ASN A 72 -7.93 16.65 -20.56
N CYS A 73 -7.94 17.91 -20.12
CA CYS A 73 -7.01 18.93 -20.58
C CYS A 73 -5.54 18.61 -20.25
N TYR A 74 -5.28 17.76 -19.25
CA TYR A 74 -3.95 17.32 -18.87
C TYR A 74 -3.50 16.03 -19.58
N TRP A 75 -4.40 15.32 -20.27
CA TRP A 75 -4.08 14.02 -20.87
C TRP A 75 -2.99 14.11 -21.93
N ALA A 76 -3.01 15.17 -22.75
CA ALA A 76 -1.98 15.40 -23.77
C ALA A 76 -0.56 15.45 -23.19
N ARG A 77 -0.39 15.88 -21.93
CA ARG A 77 0.92 15.83 -21.25
C ARG A 77 1.37 14.39 -21.01
N THR A 78 0.46 13.53 -20.56
CA THR A 78 0.73 12.11 -20.34
C THR A 78 0.95 11.36 -21.65
N GLU A 79 0.15 11.64 -22.69
CA GLU A 79 0.34 11.09 -24.05
C GLU A 79 1.74 11.39 -24.58
N ASN A 80 2.16 12.65 -24.51
CA ASN A 80 3.50 13.07 -24.93
C ASN A 80 4.61 12.42 -24.08
N TRP A 81 4.36 12.20 -22.79
CA TRP A 81 5.31 11.54 -21.90
C TRP A 81 5.48 10.06 -22.25
N LEU A 82 4.39 9.33 -22.53
CA LEU A 82 4.43 7.95 -23.02
C LEU A 82 5.14 7.87 -24.37
N GLN A 83 4.78 8.77 -25.30
CA GLN A 83 5.37 8.83 -26.63
C GLN A 83 6.89 9.00 -26.56
N LYS A 84 7.40 9.95 -25.75
CA LYS A 84 8.84 10.15 -25.56
C LYS A 84 9.57 8.96 -24.94
N ARG A 85 8.89 8.12 -24.16
CA ARG A 85 9.48 6.88 -23.62
C ARG A 85 9.51 5.81 -24.68
N TYR A 86 8.42 5.65 -25.42
CA TYR A 86 8.30 4.73 -26.54
C TYR A 86 9.41 4.97 -27.58
N GLU A 87 9.60 6.23 -27.99
CA GLU A 87 10.62 6.60 -29.00
C GLU A 87 12.06 6.31 -28.59
N LYS A 88 12.33 6.19 -27.28
CA LYS A 88 13.65 5.82 -26.75
C LYS A 88 13.94 4.33 -26.79
N ILE A 89 12.89 3.50 -26.80
CA ILE A 89 12.98 2.05 -26.71
C ILE A 89 12.85 1.44 -28.10
N TYR A 90 11.93 1.96 -28.91
CA TYR A 90 11.60 1.44 -30.23
C TYR A 90 12.35 2.18 -31.35
N PRO A 91 12.70 1.51 -32.46
CA PRO A 91 13.37 2.14 -33.59
C PRO A 91 12.43 3.10 -34.36
N PRO A 92 12.95 4.11 -35.08
CA PRO A 92 12.14 5.13 -35.77
C PRO A 92 11.06 4.58 -36.73
N ARG A 93 11.27 3.37 -37.28
CA ARG A 93 10.31 2.74 -38.19
C ARG A 93 9.02 2.29 -37.49
N GLU A 94 9.05 2.14 -36.17
CA GLU A 94 7.92 1.70 -35.33
C GLU A 94 7.22 2.89 -34.62
N HIS A 95 7.67 4.12 -34.89
CA HIS A 95 7.12 5.34 -34.30
C HIS A 95 5.80 5.77 -34.96
N GLU A 96 5.24 4.98 -35.88
CA GLU A 96 3.97 5.28 -36.54
C GLU A 96 2.81 5.27 -35.52
N GLY A 97 2.04 6.36 -35.46
CA GLY A 97 0.93 6.54 -34.51
C GLY A 97 1.35 7.16 -33.17
N ASN A 98 0.39 7.72 -32.45
CA ASN A 98 0.63 8.35 -31.14
C ASN A 98 -0.07 7.58 -30.03
N PHE A 99 0.43 7.71 -28.80
CA PHE A 99 -0.34 7.30 -27.62
C PHE A 99 -1.56 8.20 -27.44
N ARG A 100 -2.69 7.58 -27.10
CA ARG A 100 -3.92 8.23 -26.68
C ARG A 100 -4.42 7.69 -25.37
N ILE A 101 -4.88 8.57 -24.50
CA ILE A 101 -5.55 8.18 -23.26
C ILE A 101 -7.02 7.91 -23.56
N LEU A 102 -7.50 6.73 -23.16
CA LEU A 102 -8.94 6.39 -23.15
C LEU A 102 -9.62 6.97 -21.92
N GLY A 103 -8.92 6.92 -20.79
CA GLY A 103 -9.38 7.51 -19.54
C GLY A 103 -8.65 6.96 -18.33
N TYR A 104 -9.07 7.45 -17.17
CA TYR A 104 -8.61 6.97 -15.88
C TYR A 104 -9.78 6.34 -15.14
N GLN A 105 -9.51 5.25 -14.45
CA GLN A 105 -10.53 4.47 -13.77
C GLN A 105 -10.04 4.01 -12.42
N TRP A 106 -10.94 3.99 -11.45
CA TRP A 106 -10.79 3.21 -10.22
C TRP A 106 -11.05 1.74 -10.53
N ARG A 107 -10.29 0.87 -9.87
CA ARG A 107 -10.41 -0.57 -9.92
C ARG A 107 -10.55 -1.08 -8.50
N ASN A 108 -11.69 -1.65 -8.19
CA ASN A 108 -12.01 -2.16 -6.86
C ASN A 108 -12.00 -3.68 -6.91
N LEU A 109 -11.09 -4.29 -6.16
CA LEU A 109 -11.00 -5.73 -5.96
C LEU A 109 -11.93 -6.14 -4.83
N HIS A 110 -12.76 -7.15 -5.09
CA HIS A 110 -13.72 -7.71 -4.15
C HIS A 110 -13.53 -9.22 -4.02
N PHE A 111 -13.77 -9.75 -2.82
CA PHE A 111 -13.99 -11.17 -2.55
C PHE A 111 -15.47 -11.40 -2.27
N ASN A 112 -16.01 -12.49 -2.81
CA ASN A 112 -17.41 -12.91 -2.69
C ASN A 112 -18.42 -11.80 -3.07
N ASP A 113 -18.01 -10.88 -3.94
CA ASP A 113 -18.76 -9.69 -4.38
C ASP A 113 -19.17 -8.72 -3.23
N GLU A 114 -18.75 -8.99 -1.98
CA GLU A 114 -19.11 -8.22 -0.78
C GLU A 114 -17.89 -7.55 -0.14
N THR A 115 -16.84 -8.32 0.14
CA THR A 115 -15.67 -7.85 0.88
C THR A 115 -14.75 -7.07 -0.04
N ARG A 116 -14.67 -5.74 0.14
CA ARG A 116 -13.74 -4.89 -0.61
C ARG A 116 -12.33 -5.06 -0.05
N GLN A 117 -11.42 -5.52 -0.89
CA GLN A 117 -10.05 -5.85 -0.50
C GLN A 117 -9.05 -4.75 -0.86
N SER A 118 -9.14 -4.23 -2.08
CA SER A 118 -8.18 -3.23 -2.57
C SER A 118 -8.84 -2.28 -3.56
N THR A 119 -8.37 -1.03 -3.58
CA THR A 119 -8.72 -0.06 -4.61
C THR A 119 -7.45 0.56 -5.18
N VAL A 120 -7.35 0.54 -6.50
CA VAL A 120 -6.28 1.21 -7.24
C VAL A 120 -6.87 2.15 -8.28
N LYS A 121 -6.05 3.10 -8.75
CA LYS A 121 -6.34 3.89 -9.92
C LYS A 121 -5.49 3.42 -11.08
N ILE A 122 -6.08 3.36 -12.27
CA ILE A 122 -5.38 3.02 -13.51
C ILE A 122 -5.54 4.12 -14.56
N MET A 123 -4.57 4.17 -15.46
CA MET A 123 -4.68 4.82 -16.75
C MET A 123 -4.88 3.75 -17.81
N ALA A 124 -5.85 3.94 -18.71
CA ALA A 124 -6.02 3.15 -19.91
C ALA A 124 -5.57 3.97 -21.13
N ALA A 125 -4.70 3.40 -21.95
CA ALA A 125 -4.16 4.04 -23.15
C ALA A 125 -4.08 3.05 -24.32
N TYR A 126 -3.99 3.57 -25.53
CA TYR A 126 -3.73 2.78 -26.75
C TYR A 126 -2.81 3.57 -27.67
N ARG A 127 -2.33 2.93 -28.75
CA ARG A 127 -1.67 3.64 -29.85
C ARG A 127 -2.62 3.77 -31.04
N ASP A 128 -2.70 4.95 -31.65
CA ASP A 128 -3.59 5.23 -32.79
C ASP A 128 -3.37 4.28 -33.98
N SER A 129 -2.13 3.81 -34.16
CA SER A 129 -1.75 2.80 -35.17
C SER A 129 -2.35 1.41 -34.90
N HIS A 130 -2.68 1.12 -33.64
CA HIS A 130 -3.07 -0.20 -33.13
C HIS A 130 -4.20 -0.09 -32.09
N PRO A 131 -5.39 0.44 -32.47
CA PRO A 131 -6.46 0.77 -31.52
C PRO A 131 -7.09 -0.43 -30.80
N GLY A 132 -6.85 -1.65 -31.28
CA GLY A 132 -7.31 -2.88 -30.62
C GLY A 132 -6.49 -3.29 -29.39
N PHE A 133 -5.35 -2.65 -29.13
CA PHE A 133 -4.47 -2.99 -28.01
C PHE A 133 -4.53 -1.91 -26.92
N ILE A 134 -5.08 -2.27 -25.77
CA ILE A 134 -5.22 -1.39 -24.61
C ILE A 134 -4.12 -1.71 -23.59
N PHE A 135 -3.39 -0.67 -23.20
CA PHE A 135 -2.39 -0.70 -22.15
C PHE A 135 -2.99 -0.16 -20.86
N LEU A 136 -2.91 -0.95 -19.80
CA LEU A 136 -3.33 -0.55 -18.46
C LEU A 136 -2.10 -0.27 -17.61
N MET A 137 -2.09 0.88 -16.95
CA MET A 137 -1.00 1.27 -16.05
C MET A 137 -1.59 1.78 -14.73
N GLN A 138 -1.36 1.02 -13.66
CA GLN A 138 -1.67 1.48 -12.31
C GLN A 138 -0.91 2.75 -11.95
N GLN A 139 -1.61 3.69 -11.32
CA GLN A 139 -1.05 4.96 -10.87
C GLN A 139 -0.40 4.76 -9.49
N ALA A 140 0.89 4.48 -9.47
CA ALA A 140 1.66 4.11 -8.27
C ALA A 140 1.51 5.11 -7.10
N GLU A 141 1.38 6.40 -7.42
CA GLU A 141 1.26 7.50 -6.45
C GLU A 141 -0.12 7.59 -5.78
N CYS A 142 -1.12 6.90 -6.34
CA CYS A 142 -2.51 7.05 -5.95
C CYS A 142 -2.91 6.00 -4.89
N LEU A 143 -2.59 6.29 -3.63
CA LEU A 143 -2.98 5.46 -2.49
C LEU A 143 -4.40 5.81 -2.02
N ALA A 144 -5.42 5.11 -2.54
CA ALA A 144 -6.83 5.46 -2.35
C ALA A 144 -7.36 5.21 -0.93
N VAL A 145 -7.10 4.01 -0.40
CA VAL A 145 -7.66 3.59 0.88
C VAL A 145 -6.81 4.15 2.04
N PRO A 146 -7.39 4.81 3.05
CA PRO A 146 -6.62 5.53 4.08
C PRO A 146 -5.65 4.66 4.88
N TYR A 147 -5.95 3.37 5.07
CA TYR A 147 -5.08 2.47 5.82
C TYR A 147 -3.74 2.26 5.10
N VAL A 148 -3.73 2.27 3.76
CA VAL A 148 -2.53 2.14 2.93
C VAL A 148 -1.59 3.32 3.17
N LYS A 149 -2.13 4.55 3.16
CA LYS A 149 -1.39 5.78 3.53
C LYS A 149 -0.89 5.71 4.96
N SER A 150 -1.68 5.15 5.87
CA SER A 150 -1.28 4.97 7.27
C SER A 150 -0.10 4.01 7.42
N MET A 151 -0.17 2.84 6.79
CA MET A 151 0.91 1.85 6.85
C MET A 151 2.22 2.43 6.31
N VAL A 152 2.17 2.99 5.09
CA VAL A 152 3.35 3.61 4.44
C VAL A 152 3.93 4.73 5.30
N SER A 153 3.08 5.63 5.81
CA SER A 153 3.52 6.74 6.67
C SER A 153 4.17 6.23 7.95
N ALA A 154 3.55 5.25 8.61
CA ALA A 154 4.01 4.72 9.88
C ALA A 154 5.32 3.93 9.73
N GLY A 155 5.41 3.07 8.71
CA GLY A 155 6.61 2.30 8.40
C GLY A 155 7.79 3.17 8.02
N LEU A 156 7.61 4.06 7.04
CA LEU A 156 8.70 4.90 6.53
C LEU A 156 9.16 5.95 7.55
N ALA A 157 8.24 6.57 8.30
CA ALA A 157 8.64 7.50 9.36
C ALA A 157 9.37 6.78 10.51
N THR A 158 8.96 5.55 10.83
CA THR A 158 9.62 4.75 11.87
C THR A 158 11.02 4.32 11.44
N ILE A 159 11.17 3.74 10.24
CA ILE A 159 12.49 3.28 9.80
C ILE A 159 13.47 4.46 9.60
N ALA A 160 12.97 5.62 9.15
CA ALA A 160 13.77 6.87 9.08
C ALA A 160 14.12 7.45 10.46
N SER A 161 13.43 7.00 11.52
CA SER A 161 13.75 7.32 12.91
C SER A 161 14.72 6.31 13.53
N CYS A 162 14.92 5.16 12.89
CA CYS A 162 15.92 4.17 13.24
C CYS A 162 17.29 4.52 12.62
N LYS A 163 18.25 3.58 12.67
CA LYS A 163 19.59 3.73 12.09
C LYS A 163 19.65 3.56 10.55
N PHE A 164 18.51 3.48 9.88
CA PHE A 164 18.48 3.28 8.43
C PHE A 164 18.60 4.61 7.67
N ASP A 165 19.55 4.68 6.74
CA ASP A 165 19.67 5.79 5.80
C ASP A 165 18.64 5.66 4.66
N LEU A 166 17.42 6.14 4.93
CA LEU A 166 16.32 6.13 3.97
C LEU A 166 16.61 7.04 2.76
N GLU A 167 17.28 8.17 2.96
CA GLU A 167 17.56 9.11 1.87
C GLU A 167 18.46 8.48 0.79
N SER A 168 19.52 7.78 1.21
CA SER A 168 20.35 7.03 0.27
C SER A 168 19.58 5.94 -0.47
N ALA A 169 18.60 5.30 0.17
CA ALA A 169 17.75 4.31 -0.50
C ALA A 169 16.81 4.95 -1.53
N VAL A 170 16.24 6.11 -1.22
CA VAL A 170 15.37 6.86 -2.14
C VAL A 170 16.09 7.19 -3.45
N TYR A 171 17.34 7.64 -3.36
CA TYR A 171 18.16 7.96 -4.53
C TYR A 171 18.90 6.76 -5.14
N GLY A 172 18.60 5.53 -4.71
CA GLY A 172 19.21 4.31 -5.26
C GLY A 172 20.69 4.11 -4.94
N ARG A 173 21.22 4.83 -3.95
CA ARG A 173 22.62 4.72 -3.49
C ARG A 173 22.81 3.58 -2.48
N LYS A 174 21.73 3.13 -1.87
CA LYS A 174 21.69 2.02 -0.91
C LYS A 174 20.51 1.11 -1.22
N PRO A 175 20.67 -0.23 -1.20
CA PRO A 175 19.54 -1.13 -1.33
C PRO A 175 18.64 -1.05 -0.09
N MET A 176 17.34 -1.26 -0.29
CA MET A 176 16.35 -1.43 0.76
C MET A 176 15.49 -2.65 0.45
N LYS A 177 15.60 -3.69 1.27
CA LYS A 177 14.81 -4.93 1.08
C LYS A 177 13.48 -4.79 1.80
N ILE A 178 12.40 -4.91 1.04
CA ILE A 178 11.03 -4.73 1.52
C ILE A 178 10.24 -6.00 1.24
N LEU A 179 9.53 -6.51 2.24
CA LEU A 179 8.58 -7.61 2.09
C LEU A 179 7.15 -7.09 2.22
N CYS A 180 6.27 -7.46 1.29
CA CYS A 180 4.83 -7.25 1.37
C CYS A 180 4.13 -8.62 1.43
N ILE A 181 3.36 -8.86 2.47
CA ILE A 181 2.55 -10.08 2.64
C ILE A 181 1.10 -9.70 2.41
N GLY A 182 0.47 -10.35 1.44
CA GLY A 182 -0.80 -9.90 0.87
C GLY A 182 -0.56 -8.89 -0.25
N HIS A 183 -0.91 -9.26 -1.48
CA HIS A 183 -0.72 -8.40 -2.65
C HIS A 183 -1.94 -7.52 -2.90
N GLY A 184 -3.12 -8.12 -2.85
CA GLY A 184 -4.37 -7.47 -3.22
C GLY A 184 -4.26 -6.86 -4.63
N GLY A 185 -4.36 -5.54 -4.72
CA GLY A 185 -4.18 -4.80 -5.98
C GLY A 185 -2.77 -4.25 -6.22
N GLY A 186 -1.81 -4.51 -5.32
CA GLY A 186 -0.41 -4.11 -5.48
C GLY A 186 -0.08 -2.65 -5.17
N SER A 187 -0.97 -1.89 -4.50
CA SER A 187 -0.76 -0.45 -4.21
C SER A 187 0.51 -0.17 -3.42
N ILE A 188 0.70 -0.85 -2.28
CA ILE A 188 1.89 -0.67 -1.42
C ILE A 188 3.18 -1.01 -2.16
N PRO A 189 3.35 -2.22 -2.71
CA PRO A 189 4.62 -2.58 -3.34
C PRO A 189 4.96 -1.72 -4.56
N LEU A 190 3.96 -1.38 -5.39
CA LEU A 190 4.18 -0.52 -6.55
C LEU A 190 4.57 0.90 -6.13
N PHE A 191 3.90 1.47 -5.11
CA PHE A 191 4.24 2.77 -4.55
C PHE A 191 5.69 2.79 -4.04
N LEU A 192 6.07 1.81 -3.22
CA LEU A 192 7.42 1.76 -2.64
C LEU A 192 8.50 1.63 -3.71
N ALA A 193 8.30 0.75 -4.69
CA ALA A 193 9.20 0.65 -5.83
C ALA A 193 9.23 1.99 -6.59
N SER A 194 8.09 2.62 -6.89
CA SER A 194 8.08 3.89 -7.64
C SER A 194 8.83 5.03 -6.93
N LYS A 195 8.75 5.09 -5.60
CA LYS A 195 9.30 6.18 -4.78
C LYS A 195 10.73 5.97 -4.30
N ILE A 196 11.15 4.72 -4.13
CA ILE A 196 12.45 4.39 -3.53
C ILE A 196 13.27 3.65 -4.58
N GLN A 197 14.18 4.33 -5.27
CA GLN A 197 14.92 3.75 -6.39
C GLN A 197 15.78 2.54 -5.97
N GLY A 198 16.27 2.53 -4.72
CA GLY A 198 17.03 1.41 -4.14
C GLY A 198 16.17 0.28 -3.58
N ALA A 199 14.84 0.35 -3.67
CA ALA A 199 13.98 -0.71 -3.16
C ALA A 199 14.10 -2.00 -3.99
N GLU A 200 14.18 -3.11 -3.28
CA GLU A 200 13.93 -4.47 -3.78
C GLU A 200 12.71 -4.99 -3.02
N VAL A 201 11.59 -5.11 -3.73
CA VAL A 201 10.28 -5.40 -3.14
C VAL A 201 9.89 -6.84 -3.44
N HIS A 202 9.81 -7.67 -2.40
CA HIS A 202 9.27 -9.02 -2.48
C HIS A 202 7.82 -9.02 -2.04
N ILE A 203 6.97 -9.76 -2.74
CA ILE A 203 5.56 -9.89 -2.43
C ILE A 203 5.23 -11.38 -2.34
N ALA A 204 4.55 -11.78 -1.27
CA ALA A 204 3.94 -13.11 -1.13
C ALA A 204 2.41 -12.97 -1.23
N GLU A 205 1.85 -13.59 -2.26
CA GLU A 205 0.40 -13.70 -2.47
C GLU A 205 0.04 -15.19 -2.61
N ILE A 206 -0.92 -15.63 -1.83
CA ILE A 206 -1.33 -17.05 -1.80
C ILE A 206 -2.19 -17.37 -3.03
N ASP A 207 -3.04 -16.42 -3.45
CA ASP A 207 -4.08 -16.65 -4.42
C ASP A 207 -3.67 -16.22 -5.84
N PRO A 208 -3.55 -17.18 -6.79
CA PRO A 208 -3.19 -16.88 -8.18
C PRO A 208 -4.27 -16.08 -8.93
N VAL A 209 -5.53 -16.15 -8.48
CA VAL A 209 -6.63 -15.37 -9.06
C VAL A 209 -6.49 -13.91 -8.67
N VAL A 210 -6.06 -13.60 -7.45
CA VAL A 210 -5.74 -12.24 -7.03
C VAL A 210 -4.57 -11.67 -7.84
N ILE A 211 -3.51 -12.46 -8.05
CA ILE A 211 -2.40 -12.09 -8.94
C ILE A 211 -2.93 -11.77 -10.35
N SER A 212 -3.76 -12.65 -10.91
CA SER A 212 -4.35 -12.49 -12.24
C SER A 212 -5.21 -11.23 -12.34
N ALA A 213 -6.08 -10.98 -11.35
CA ALA A 213 -6.90 -9.79 -11.27
C ALA A 213 -6.05 -8.51 -11.25
N SER A 214 -5.00 -8.50 -10.43
CA SER A 214 -4.11 -7.34 -10.27
C SER A 214 -3.40 -6.96 -11.58
N VAL A 215 -2.93 -7.95 -12.33
CA VAL A 215 -2.19 -7.72 -13.58
C VAL A 215 -3.15 -7.41 -14.73
N GLN A 216 -4.18 -8.23 -14.92
CA GLN A 216 -5.05 -8.16 -16.10
C GLN A 216 -6.05 -7.00 -16.03
N ALA A 217 -6.56 -6.68 -14.83
CA ALA A 217 -7.63 -5.69 -14.68
C ALA A 217 -7.19 -4.44 -13.93
N MET A 218 -6.20 -4.55 -13.04
CA MET A 218 -5.74 -3.45 -12.18
C MET A 218 -4.43 -2.81 -12.66
N GLY A 219 -3.87 -3.29 -13.78
CA GLY A 219 -2.72 -2.68 -14.44
C GLY A 219 -1.42 -2.77 -13.63
N PHE A 220 -1.28 -3.80 -12.79
CA PHE A 220 -0.02 -4.09 -12.09
C PHE A 220 1.01 -4.71 -13.08
N PRO A 221 2.30 -4.36 -13.00
CA PRO A 221 3.33 -4.83 -13.94
C PRO A 221 3.45 -6.36 -13.99
N SER A 222 3.23 -6.95 -15.16
CA SER A 222 3.18 -8.42 -15.34
C SER A 222 4.56 -9.08 -15.25
N TYR A 223 5.61 -8.36 -15.64
CA TYR A 223 7.01 -8.83 -15.50
C TYR A 223 7.42 -9.08 -14.05
N SER A 224 6.68 -8.51 -13.08
CA SER A 224 6.96 -8.70 -11.66
C SER A 224 6.74 -10.15 -11.19
N ILE A 225 5.98 -10.96 -11.94
CA ILE A 225 5.61 -12.32 -11.55
C ILE A 225 6.83 -13.24 -11.53
N MET A 226 6.97 -13.98 -10.43
CA MET A 226 8.01 -14.96 -10.20
C MET A 226 7.46 -16.37 -10.36
N THR A 227 8.29 -17.25 -10.90
CA THR A 227 8.05 -18.70 -10.91
C THR A 227 8.40 -19.31 -9.55
N PRO A 228 7.89 -20.52 -9.24
CA PRO A 228 8.29 -21.25 -8.04
C PRO A 228 9.80 -21.50 -7.91
N ASN A 229 10.53 -21.51 -9.03
CA ASN A 229 11.99 -21.71 -9.05
C ASN A 229 12.79 -20.42 -8.77
N GLY A 230 12.12 -19.30 -8.52
CA GLY A 230 12.78 -18.02 -8.22
C GLY A 230 13.25 -17.23 -9.44
N SER A 231 12.99 -17.70 -10.67
CA SER A 231 13.17 -16.90 -11.89
C SER A 231 11.90 -16.12 -12.24
N ARG A 232 12.03 -15.05 -13.01
CA ARG A 232 10.90 -14.32 -13.61
C ARG A 232 10.06 -15.26 -14.47
N ALA A 233 8.73 -15.08 -14.47
CA ALA A 233 7.82 -15.84 -15.33
C ALA A 233 8.05 -15.56 -16.81
N TYR A 234 8.48 -14.35 -17.13
CA TYR A 234 8.91 -13.93 -18.46
C TYR A 234 10.43 -13.72 -18.45
N SER A 235 11.14 -14.27 -19.43
CA SER A 235 12.61 -14.19 -19.49
C SER A 235 13.13 -12.78 -19.77
N THR A 236 12.36 -11.97 -20.50
CA THR A 236 12.62 -10.56 -20.78
C THR A 236 11.32 -9.78 -20.66
N PRO A 237 11.34 -8.52 -20.18
CA PRO A 237 10.14 -7.70 -20.13
C PRO A 237 9.67 -7.40 -21.56
N ASP A 238 8.35 -7.38 -21.77
CA ASP A 238 7.80 -6.78 -23.00
C ASP A 238 8.31 -5.34 -23.07
N PRO A 239 8.86 -4.86 -24.20
CA PRO A 239 9.37 -3.49 -24.27
C PRO A 239 8.32 -2.43 -23.91
N ILE A 240 7.01 -2.73 -24.01
CA ILE A 240 5.96 -1.85 -23.50
C ILE A 240 5.97 -1.70 -21.98
N GLU A 241 6.36 -2.72 -21.21
CA GLU A 241 6.50 -2.65 -19.75
C GLU A 241 7.58 -1.62 -19.39
N GLU A 242 8.66 -1.52 -20.17
CA GLU A 242 9.69 -0.50 -19.97
C GLU A 242 9.18 0.92 -20.31
N VAL A 243 8.29 1.05 -21.31
CA VAL A 243 7.60 2.32 -21.60
C VAL A 243 6.76 2.77 -20.40
N LEU A 244 5.94 1.86 -19.85
CA LEU A 244 5.02 2.16 -18.76
C LEU A 244 5.78 2.41 -17.44
N TRP A 245 6.70 1.51 -17.09
CA TRP A 245 7.26 1.45 -15.74
C TRP A 245 8.68 1.95 -15.60
N LYS A 246 9.46 2.06 -16.69
CA LYS A 246 10.83 2.59 -16.69
C LYS A 246 11.70 1.98 -15.56
N GLY A 247 11.87 0.66 -15.59
CA GLY A 247 12.63 -0.10 -14.57
C GLY A 247 11.96 -0.27 -13.19
N ILE A 248 10.78 0.30 -12.92
CA ILE A 248 10.07 0.05 -11.63
C ILE A 248 9.70 -1.44 -11.49
N HIS A 249 9.18 -2.04 -12.56
CA HIS A 249 8.76 -3.44 -12.63
C HIS A 249 9.90 -4.44 -12.35
N GLU A 250 11.15 -4.08 -12.63
CA GLU A 250 12.32 -4.95 -12.38
C GLU A 250 12.65 -5.10 -10.89
N ARG A 251 12.22 -4.13 -10.07
CA ARG A 251 12.50 -4.06 -8.63
C ARG A 251 11.43 -4.73 -7.77
N ILE A 252 10.39 -5.27 -8.39
CA ILE A 252 9.27 -5.92 -7.73
C ILE A 252 9.31 -7.41 -8.07
N GLN A 253 9.19 -8.29 -7.08
CA GLN A 253 9.15 -9.74 -7.24
C GLN A 253 7.88 -10.29 -6.58
N LEU A 254 6.88 -10.65 -7.39
CA LEU A 254 5.58 -11.16 -6.95
C LEU A 254 5.57 -12.68 -7.00
N HIS A 255 5.58 -13.32 -5.83
CA HIS A 255 5.58 -14.76 -5.68
C HIS A 255 4.18 -15.28 -5.36
N LYS A 256 3.72 -16.28 -6.12
CA LYS A 256 2.62 -17.13 -5.67
C LYS A 256 3.13 -18.02 -4.53
N SER A 257 2.87 -17.63 -3.29
CA SER A 257 3.27 -18.40 -2.12
C SER A 257 2.43 -18.02 -0.90
N ASP A 258 2.16 -19.01 -0.08
CA ASP A 258 1.84 -18.77 1.33
C ASP A 258 3.00 -18.02 2.02
N ALA A 259 2.66 -17.17 2.99
CA ALA A 259 3.58 -16.28 3.67
C ALA A 259 4.60 -17.02 4.55
N GLU A 260 4.16 -18.06 5.28
CA GLU A 260 5.03 -18.89 6.09
C GLU A 260 6.00 -19.66 5.21
N LYS A 261 5.48 -20.33 4.18
CA LYS A 261 6.30 -21.04 3.20
C LYS A 261 7.34 -20.12 2.55
N PHE A 262 6.93 -18.92 2.14
CA PHE A 262 7.81 -17.95 1.50
C PHE A 262 9.01 -17.60 2.39
N LEU A 263 8.77 -17.30 3.67
CA LEU A 263 9.84 -17.02 4.62
C LEU A 263 10.71 -18.24 4.91
N LEU A 264 10.14 -19.45 5.01
CA LEU A 264 10.94 -20.64 5.27
C LEU A 264 11.89 -21.00 4.11
N GLU A 265 11.46 -20.74 2.87
CA GLU A 265 12.26 -20.99 1.67
C GLU A 265 13.22 -19.85 1.33
N ASN A 266 12.84 -18.60 1.62
CA ASN A 266 13.62 -17.41 1.34
C ASN A 266 14.27 -16.86 2.62
N LYS A 267 15.60 -16.79 2.69
CA LYS A 267 16.34 -16.34 3.89
C LYS A 267 16.88 -14.92 3.77
N ASN A 268 16.15 -14.04 3.08
CA ASN A 268 16.54 -12.64 2.97
C ASN A 268 16.41 -11.92 4.31
N LEU A 269 17.30 -10.95 4.54
CA LEU A 269 17.18 -10.01 5.66
C LEU A 269 16.45 -8.75 5.17
N TYR A 270 15.34 -8.41 5.82
CA TYR A 270 14.45 -7.31 5.43
C TYR A 270 14.62 -6.08 6.31
N ASP A 271 14.61 -4.91 5.69
CA ASP A 271 14.63 -3.61 6.35
C ASP A 271 13.22 -3.20 6.80
N LEU A 272 12.22 -3.49 5.97
CA LEU A 272 10.83 -3.10 6.16
C LEU A 272 9.89 -4.21 5.70
N VAL A 273 8.88 -4.53 6.52
CA VAL A 273 7.85 -5.52 6.17
C VAL A 273 6.48 -4.92 6.33
N PHE A 274 5.61 -5.14 5.35
CA PHE A 274 4.19 -4.81 5.39
C PHE A 274 3.38 -6.10 5.36
N ILE A 275 2.38 -6.19 6.24
CA ILE A 275 1.46 -7.33 6.30
C ILE A 275 0.03 -6.78 6.18
N ASP A 276 -0.59 -7.10 5.05
CA ASP A 276 -1.95 -6.73 4.67
C ASP A 276 -2.66 -7.96 4.08
N ALA A 277 -2.81 -8.99 4.92
CA ALA A 277 -3.30 -10.30 4.50
C ALA A 277 -4.46 -10.74 5.40
N TYR A 278 -5.59 -11.02 4.77
CA TYR A 278 -6.82 -11.50 5.38
C TYR A 278 -7.31 -12.72 4.62
N ASP A 279 -8.08 -13.58 5.28
CA ASP A 279 -8.77 -14.67 4.59
C ASP A 279 -10.04 -14.16 3.88
N GLY A 280 -10.74 -15.07 3.19
CA GLY A 280 -11.98 -14.76 2.46
C GLY A 280 -13.12 -14.22 3.33
N GLU A 281 -13.02 -14.37 4.67
CA GLU A 281 -13.99 -13.92 5.66
C GLU A 281 -13.56 -12.63 6.37
N ASP A 282 -12.54 -11.94 5.85
CA ASP A 282 -11.99 -10.70 6.40
C ASP A 282 -11.36 -10.86 7.80
N ILE A 283 -10.85 -12.05 8.11
CA ILE A 283 -10.20 -12.36 9.38
C ILE A 283 -8.68 -12.39 9.20
N PHE A 284 -7.95 -11.76 10.13
CA PHE A 284 -6.49 -11.83 10.17
C PHE A 284 -6.05 -13.25 10.61
N PRO A 285 -5.37 -14.04 9.76
CA PRO A 285 -5.19 -15.47 10.02
C PRO A 285 -4.35 -15.76 11.27
N HIS A 286 -4.78 -16.73 12.10
CA HIS A 286 -4.07 -17.13 13.32
C HIS A 286 -2.60 -17.51 13.08
N ALA A 287 -2.32 -18.19 11.97
CA ALA A 287 -0.96 -18.60 11.58
C ALA A 287 0.00 -17.41 11.41
N LEU A 288 -0.50 -16.20 11.13
CA LEU A 288 0.33 -15.01 10.95
C LEU A 288 0.64 -14.26 12.25
N TRP A 289 0.13 -14.69 13.41
CA TRP A 289 0.39 -14.01 14.67
C TRP A 289 0.56 -14.92 15.88
N ASP A 290 0.31 -16.21 15.74
CA ASP A 290 0.58 -17.18 16.80
C ASP A 290 2.07 -17.15 17.20
N THR A 291 2.35 -17.10 18.50
CA THR A 291 3.72 -16.95 19.01
C THR A 291 4.59 -18.18 18.74
N ASP A 292 3.95 -19.34 18.59
CA ASP A 292 4.61 -20.61 18.30
C ASP A 292 4.61 -20.93 16.78
N SER A 293 4.09 -20.03 15.94
CA SER A 293 4.07 -20.25 14.49
C SER A 293 5.49 -20.24 13.89
N PRO A 294 5.77 -21.14 12.92
CA PRO A 294 6.98 -21.04 12.12
C PRO A 294 7.08 -19.69 11.39
N PHE A 295 5.96 -19.12 10.95
CA PHE A 295 5.89 -17.79 10.34
C PHE A 295 6.54 -16.70 11.18
N LEU A 296 6.05 -16.47 12.40
CA LEU A 296 6.46 -15.30 13.20
C LEU A 296 7.91 -15.44 13.67
N ASN A 297 8.35 -16.67 13.91
CA ASN A 297 9.75 -17.00 14.22
C ASN A 297 10.68 -16.74 13.02
N ALA A 298 10.32 -17.23 11.82
CA ALA A 298 11.09 -16.96 10.61
C ALA A 298 11.16 -15.47 10.28
N LEU A 299 10.05 -14.74 10.46
CA LEU A 299 9.99 -13.29 10.30
C LEU A 299 10.91 -12.57 11.28
N ALA A 300 10.97 -13.02 12.54
CA ALA A 300 11.89 -12.46 13.53
C ALA A 300 13.35 -12.66 13.13
N ASP A 301 13.73 -13.83 12.63
CA ASP A 301 15.09 -14.12 12.19
C ASP A 301 15.50 -13.34 10.94
N GLN A 302 14.53 -12.99 10.10
CA GLN A 302 14.72 -12.29 8.83
C GLN A 302 14.55 -10.78 8.91
N LEU A 303 14.29 -10.21 10.09
CA LEU A 303 14.18 -8.78 10.27
C LEU A 303 15.55 -8.15 10.60
N HIS A 304 15.93 -7.04 9.96
CA HIS A 304 17.23 -6.43 10.23
C HIS A 304 17.40 -6.06 11.73
N PRO A 305 18.49 -6.48 12.40
CA PRO A 305 18.62 -6.38 13.86
C PRO A 305 18.66 -4.95 14.40
N GLU A 306 19.12 -3.97 13.61
CA GLU A 306 19.28 -2.59 14.10
C GLU A 306 18.10 -1.65 13.80
N HIS A 307 17.36 -1.90 12.73
CA HIS A 307 16.37 -0.95 12.20
C HIS A 307 15.17 -1.62 11.56
N GLY A 308 15.16 -2.96 11.49
CA GLY A 308 14.10 -3.70 10.87
C GLY A 308 12.75 -3.32 11.50
N THR A 309 11.81 -2.99 10.63
CA THR A 309 10.50 -2.46 10.98
C THR A 309 9.41 -3.27 10.31
N ILE A 310 8.36 -3.59 11.05
CA ILE A 310 7.19 -4.32 10.57
C ILE A 310 5.97 -3.43 10.76
N VAL A 311 5.09 -3.42 9.76
CA VAL A 311 3.80 -2.74 9.79
C VAL A 311 2.69 -3.72 9.42
N VAL A 312 1.69 -3.85 10.29
CA VAL A 312 0.56 -4.77 10.12
C VAL A 312 -0.74 -3.97 10.04
N ASN A 313 -1.55 -4.22 9.01
CA ASN A 313 -2.94 -3.75 8.96
C ASN A 313 -3.81 -4.64 9.84
N LEU A 314 -4.64 -4.04 10.70
CA LEU A 314 -5.56 -4.75 11.57
C LEU A 314 -6.95 -4.10 11.50
N HIS A 315 -7.98 -4.91 11.27
CA HIS A 315 -9.38 -4.45 11.32
C HIS A 315 -9.82 -4.35 12.77
N SER A 316 -10.52 -3.26 13.10
CA SER A 316 -11.08 -3.03 14.43
C SER A 316 -12.00 -4.17 14.82
N ASP A 317 -11.78 -4.76 15.99
CA ASP A 317 -12.52 -5.88 16.57
C ASP A 317 -13.52 -5.41 17.64
N VAL A 318 -13.93 -4.13 17.58
CA VAL A 318 -14.92 -3.53 18.47
C VAL A 318 -16.17 -3.16 17.68
N ASP A 319 -17.30 -3.73 18.09
CA ASP A 319 -18.62 -3.34 17.62
C ASP A 319 -18.96 -1.95 18.15
N PHE A 320 -18.95 -0.94 17.28
CA PHE A 320 -19.48 0.37 17.63
C PHE A 320 -20.99 0.35 17.46
N ARG A 321 -21.75 0.56 18.55
CA ARG A 321 -23.18 0.89 18.43
C ARG A 321 -23.28 2.37 18.06
N ASP A 322 -24.28 2.76 17.26
CA ASP A 322 -24.48 4.16 16.83
C ASP A 322 -24.54 5.18 18.00
N ALA A 323 -24.86 4.71 19.21
CA ALA A 323 -24.88 5.51 20.43
C ALA A 323 -23.49 5.79 21.06
N ASP A 324 -22.44 5.12 20.61
CA ASP A 324 -21.07 5.24 21.15
C ASP A 324 -20.23 6.31 20.44
N PHE A 325 -20.78 6.99 19.43
CA PHE A 325 -20.21 8.21 18.86
C PHE A 325 -20.36 9.38 19.85
N ASN A 326 -19.55 9.35 20.90
CA ASN A 326 -19.40 10.47 21.83
C ASN A 326 -18.82 11.72 21.12
N PRO A 327 -19.04 12.94 21.68
CA PRO A 327 -18.82 14.21 20.99
C PRO A 327 -17.37 14.41 20.52
N PRO A 328 -17.10 15.39 19.63
CA PRO A 328 -15.82 15.52 18.94
C PRO A 328 -14.68 15.70 19.97
N GLY A 329 -13.91 14.65 20.22
CA GLY A 329 -12.83 14.69 21.20
C GLY A 329 -12.30 13.33 21.66
N SER A 330 -13.12 12.28 21.75
CA SER A 330 -12.66 10.92 22.10
C SER A 330 -12.32 10.11 20.84
N HIS A 331 -11.19 10.41 20.21
CA HIS A 331 -10.73 9.75 18.96
C HIS A 331 -9.94 8.45 19.18
N LEU A 332 -10.08 7.81 20.34
CA LEU A 332 -9.51 6.49 20.60
C LEU A 332 -10.52 5.45 20.10
N LEU A 333 -10.20 4.77 19.01
CA LEU A 333 -10.82 3.46 18.76
C LEU A 333 -10.25 2.53 19.84
N PRO A 334 -11.03 2.03 20.80
CA PRO A 334 -10.51 1.06 21.75
C PRO A 334 -10.07 -0.18 20.98
N MET A 335 -8.87 -0.70 21.28
CA MET A 335 -8.45 -2.01 20.77
C MET A 335 -9.24 -3.07 21.52
N GLY A 336 -9.94 -3.95 20.81
CA GLY A 336 -10.57 -5.11 21.41
C GLY A 336 -9.53 -6.14 21.84
N LYS A 337 -10.03 -7.22 22.43
CA LYS A 337 -9.17 -8.26 23.04
C LYS A 337 -8.35 -9.00 21.98
N TYR A 338 -8.89 -9.18 20.78
CA TYR A 338 -8.24 -9.92 19.72
C TYR A 338 -7.06 -9.12 19.15
N ILE A 339 -7.27 -7.86 18.74
CA ILE A 339 -6.18 -6.98 18.26
C ILE A 339 -5.09 -6.84 19.33
N SER A 340 -5.48 -6.67 20.59
CA SER A 340 -4.52 -6.56 21.70
C SER A 340 -3.64 -7.81 21.83
N LYS A 341 -4.18 -9.00 21.56
CA LYS A 341 -3.42 -10.27 21.56
C LYS A 341 -2.46 -10.34 20.37
N VAL A 342 -2.91 -9.96 19.18
CA VAL A 342 -2.06 -9.88 17.97
C VAL A 342 -0.87 -8.94 18.21
N CYS A 343 -1.14 -7.70 18.66
CA CYS A 343 -0.11 -6.71 18.96
C CYS A 343 0.94 -7.22 19.96
N ARG A 344 0.49 -7.91 21.02
CA ARG A 344 1.39 -8.47 22.03
C ARG A 344 2.25 -9.59 21.44
N SER A 345 1.68 -10.48 20.64
CA SER A 345 2.39 -11.61 20.03
C SER A 345 3.54 -11.13 19.13
N TYR A 346 3.27 -10.15 18.26
CA TYR A 346 4.30 -9.51 17.44
C TYR A 346 5.39 -8.85 18.29
N LYS A 347 5.01 -8.10 19.33
CA LYS A 347 5.98 -7.46 20.23
C LYS A 347 6.87 -8.50 20.93
N GLU A 348 6.27 -9.54 21.49
CA GLU A 348 6.96 -10.57 22.28
C GLU A 348 7.97 -11.35 21.44
N VAL A 349 7.58 -11.81 20.25
CA VAL A 349 8.46 -12.61 19.38
C VAL A 349 9.55 -11.74 18.74
N LEU A 350 9.21 -10.54 18.25
CA LEU A 350 10.16 -9.72 17.49
C LEU A 350 11.17 -8.96 18.36
N LEU A 351 10.81 -8.61 19.60
CA LEU A 351 11.63 -7.83 20.53
C LEU A 351 12.12 -8.63 21.76
N GLY A 352 11.55 -9.81 22.02
CA GLY A 352 11.91 -10.69 23.13
C GLY A 352 11.15 -10.40 24.44
N SER A 353 10.94 -11.45 25.25
CA SER A 353 10.02 -11.50 26.40
C SER A 353 10.63 -11.16 27.78
N ASN A 354 11.54 -10.19 27.87
CA ASN A 354 12.11 -9.57 29.11
C ASN A 354 13.55 -9.92 29.57
N LYS A 355 14.42 -10.57 28.79
CA LYS A 355 15.86 -10.63 29.11
C LYS A 355 16.73 -10.64 27.84
N SER A 356 16.93 -9.46 27.24
CA SER A 356 17.67 -9.18 25.98
C SER A 356 17.17 -9.96 24.75
N SER A 357 16.89 -9.33 23.61
CA SER A 357 18.01 -8.83 22.79
C SER A 357 17.58 -7.89 21.65
N TYR A 358 16.62 -6.96 21.82
CA TYR A 358 16.50 -5.80 20.92
C TYR A 358 16.04 -4.55 21.68
N ASN A 359 16.67 -3.40 21.44
CA ASN A 359 16.27 -2.11 22.02
C ASN A 359 15.25 -1.42 21.11
N GLY A 360 14.11 -2.09 20.91
CA GLY A 360 13.04 -1.65 20.03
C GLY A 360 11.76 -1.29 20.77
N LEU A 361 10.72 -0.98 20.00
CA LEU A 361 9.39 -0.64 20.51
C LEU A 361 8.29 -1.13 19.57
N ALA A 362 7.08 -1.18 20.11
CA ALA A 362 5.87 -1.47 19.35
C ALA A 362 4.82 -0.40 19.68
N TYR A 363 4.10 0.07 18.66
CA TYR A 363 3.02 1.04 18.82
C TYR A 363 1.93 0.82 17.79
N VAL A 364 0.77 1.39 18.02
CA VAL A 364 -0.33 1.42 17.05
C VAL A 364 -0.76 2.85 16.75
N VAL A 365 -1.34 3.05 15.57
CA VAL A 365 -2.05 4.27 15.18
C VAL A 365 -3.40 3.91 14.57
N SER A 366 -4.43 4.67 14.91
CA SER A 366 -5.77 4.49 14.35
C SER A 366 -5.88 5.20 13.01
N VAL A 367 -6.42 4.51 12.01
CA VAL A 367 -6.58 5.04 10.67
C VAL A 367 -7.79 6.00 10.60
N PRO A 368 -7.69 7.16 9.93
CA PRO A 368 -8.84 8.02 9.70
C PRO A 368 -9.88 7.39 8.74
N TRP A 369 -11.16 7.66 9.00
CA TRP A 369 -12.34 7.34 8.16
C TRP A 369 -12.69 5.86 7.95
N VAL A 370 -11.76 4.96 8.19
CA VAL A 370 -11.96 3.51 8.15
C VAL A 370 -11.63 2.90 9.52
N CYS A 371 -12.15 1.72 9.79
CA CYS A 371 -12.00 1.03 11.07
C CYS A 371 -10.71 0.18 11.11
N ASN A 372 -9.59 0.76 10.68
CA ASN A 372 -8.29 0.08 10.63
C ASN A 372 -7.35 0.62 11.72
N THR A 373 -6.41 -0.21 12.13
CA THR A 373 -5.28 0.13 12.99
C THR A 373 -4.00 -0.32 12.31
N SER A 374 -3.00 0.55 12.23
CA SER A 374 -1.65 0.16 11.82
C SER A 374 -0.83 -0.16 13.06
N LEU A 375 -0.48 -1.43 13.26
CA LEU A 375 0.51 -1.86 14.23
C LEU A 375 1.90 -1.68 13.61
N VAL A 376 2.82 -1.11 14.37
CA VAL A 376 4.23 -1.01 14.02
C VAL A 376 5.09 -1.64 15.10
N VAL A 377 6.02 -2.50 14.70
CA VAL A 377 7.05 -3.05 15.58
C VAL A 377 8.41 -2.78 14.94
N CYS A 378 9.30 -2.11 15.66
CA CYS A 378 10.63 -1.80 15.14
C CYS A 378 11.72 -2.20 16.14
N ARG A 379 12.83 -2.71 15.61
CA ARG A 379 14.03 -3.05 16.40
C ARG A 379 14.90 -1.84 16.71
N GLY A 380 14.73 -0.76 15.93
CA GLY A 380 15.31 0.55 16.24
C GLY A 380 14.42 1.34 17.18
N LEU A 381 14.89 2.54 17.55
CA LEU A 381 14.27 3.41 18.56
C LEU A 381 14.24 2.76 19.95
N GLY A 382 15.28 3.08 20.74
CA GLY A 382 15.39 2.58 22.10
C GLY A 382 14.18 2.90 22.98
N LYS A 383 14.00 2.10 24.04
CA LYS A 383 12.92 2.29 25.02
C LYS A 383 12.93 3.73 25.54
N SER A 384 11.84 4.45 25.29
CA SER A 384 11.67 5.84 25.70
C SER A 384 10.21 6.14 26.05
N SER A 385 9.93 7.32 26.57
CA SER A 385 8.55 7.74 26.89
C SER A 385 7.72 7.87 25.61
N ARG A 386 6.41 7.61 25.73
CA ARG A 386 5.44 7.76 24.63
C ARG A 386 5.62 9.08 23.87
N ASP A 387 5.72 10.19 24.58
CA ASP A 387 5.80 11.52 23.98
C ASP A 387 7.13 11.74 23.22
N MET A 388 8.24 11.19 23.73
CA MET A 388 9.54 11.27 23.05
C MET A 388 9.59 10.41 21.79
N VAL A 389 9.03 9.19 21.84
CA VAL A 389 8.89 8.31 20.67
C VAL A 389 8.04 9.00 19.61
N MET A 390 6.84 9.46 19.99
CA MET A 390 5.91 10.15 19.10
C MET A 390 6.55 11.38 18.46
N LYS A 391 7.23 12.24 19.25
CA LYS A 391 7.95 13.42 18.74
C LYS A 391 9.04 13.04 17.73
N THR A 392 9.78 11.97 18.00
CA THR A 392 10.86 11.49 17.12
C THR A 392 10.29 11.05 15.77
N ILE A 393 9.30 10.16 15.78
CA ILE A 393 8.64 9.65 14.56
C ILE A 393 7.99 10.80 13.77
N MET A 394 7.31 11.72 14.45
CA MET A 394 6.70 12.89 13.82
C MET A 394 7.71 13.83 13.17
N SER A 395 8.88 14.01 13.77
CA SER A 395 9.93 14.83 13.16
C SER A 395 10.44 14.22 11.86
N ARG A 396 10.55 12.89 11.79
CA ARG A 396 10.98 12.15 10.60
C ARG A 396 9.90 12.00 9.55
N ALA A 397 8.63 12.00 9.94
CA ALA A 397 7.51 12.00 9.00
C ALA A 397 7.59 13.17 8.00
N ARG A 398 8.01 14.37 8.44
CA ARG A 398 8.22 15.52 7.53
C ARG A 398 9.39 15.32 6.57
N VAL A 399 10.46 14.65 7.02
CA VAL A 399 11.59 14.30 6.17
C VAL A 399 11.12 13.32 5.09
N VAL A 400 10.37 12.29 5.48
CA VAL A 400 9.76 11.31 4.57
C VAL A 400 8.84 11.98 3.54
N GLU A 401 7.95 12.87 3.97
CA GLU A 401 7.07 13.65 3.09
C GLU A 401 7.88 14.39 2.01
N ASN A 402 9.00 15.02 2.40
CA ASN A 402 9.82 15.82 1.50
C ASN A 402 10.69 14.98 0.56
N ILE A 403 11.39 13.95 1.07
CA ILE A 403 12.33 13.17 0.25
C ILE A 403 11.61 12.29 -0.78
N LEU A 404 10.38 11.86 -0.46
CA LEU A 404 9.56 11.05 -1.38
C LEU A 404 8.61 11.90 -2.23
N ASP A 405 8.53 13.22 -1.97
CA ASP A 405 7.60 14.14 -2.62
C ASP A 405 6.14 13.62 -2.54
N LEU A 406 5.67 13.40 -1.31
CA LEU A 406 4.35 12.81 -1.06
C LEU A 406 3.23 13.82 -1.28
N PRO A 407 2.12 13.43 -1.95
CA PRO A 407 0.97 14.32 -2.13
C PRO A 407 0.10 14.45 -0.87
N PHE A 408 0.32 13.61 0.15
CA PHE A 408 -0.39 13.61 1.41
C PHE A 408 0.55 13.81 2.61
N SER A 409 -0.01 14.21 3.75
CA SER A 409 0.77 14.36 4.98
C SER A 409 0.78 13.07 5.79
N CYS A 410 1.95 12.46 5.99
CA CYS A 410 2.19 11.37 6.93
C CYS A 410 1.72 11.72 8.35
N MET A 411 1.84 12.99 8.74
CA MET A 411 1.41 13.45 10.06
C MET A 411 -0.08 13.18 10.35
N GLN A 412 -0.92 13.23 9.32
CA GLN A 412 -2.36 12.96 9.43
C GLN A 412 -2.65 11.52 9.87
N TYR A 413 -1.78 10.59 9.49
CA TYR A 413 -1.93 9.17 9.77
C TYR A 413 -1.15 8.68 10.99
N LEU A 414 -0.20 9.49 11.50
CA LEU A 414 0.63 9.14 12.66
C LEU A 414 0.08 9.65 14.00
N LYS A 415 -0.72 10.73 13.99
CA LYS A 415 -1.18 11.40 15.22
C LYS A 415 -2.31 10.69 15.93
N ARG A 416 -3.21 10.06 15.17
CA ARG A 416 -4.49 9.59 15.68
C ARG A 416 -4.32 8.25 16.39
N GLY A 417 -4.80 8.16 17.63
CA GLY A 417 -4.79 6.92 18.40
C GLY A 417 -3.40 6.38 18.76
N PHE A 418 -2.33 7.19 18.67
CA PHE A 418 -0.97 6.74 18.93
C PHE A 418 -0.83 6.16 20.35
N THR A 419 -0.59 4.85 20.42
CA THR A 419 -0.52 4.11 21.68
C THR A 419 0.65 3.14 21.64
N LEU A 420 1.50 3.12 22.67
CA LEU A 420 2.55 2.11 22.79
C LEU A 420 1.93 0.77 23.17
N VAL A 421 2.40 -0.31 22.55
CA VAL A 421 2.02 -1.67 22.92
C VAL A 421 2.84 -2.08 24.14
N ASN A 422 2.17 -2.38 25.25
CA ASN A 422 2.77 -2.78 26.52
C ASN A 422 2.98 -4.28 26.63
#